data_AF-A0A084W5Y6-F1
#
_entry.id   AF-A0A084W5Y6-F1
#
_cell.length_a   1.000
_cell.length_b   1.000
_cell.length_c   1.000
_cell.angle_alpha   90.00
_cell.angle_beta   90.00
_cell.angle_gamma   90.00
#
_symmetry.space_group_name_H-M   'P 1'
#
loop_
_entity.id
_entity.type
_entity.pdbx_description
1 polymer ?
#
loop_
_entity_poly.entity_id
_entity_poly.type
_entity_poly.pdbx_seq_one_letter_code
_entity_poly.pdbx_strand_id
1 'polypeptide(L)'
;MDDVLFLSNESGFQSDWKTIYHRDALFWASHEYHTDGIMRTLVPTVSYLTRQFNLSPAIEFAIVETLELLLVRVFQSWKKPTPTFLDGLERHKRVFLKHLPLYTVAVVDIVTKYIEPSIKLDLPSLKRIAKVDYGADQNMLAVEFEVIKLLDCECRASLLLGAVERFSKDYLLPLNVASKETIAHLGIKLLRVVTADRMAIYSSLETFMKDAAAFRRFKSSKLILAGSIVITILYLMPKVRHSRPILQQILEPLADECCIQATNLLYLRDAILRVIGKK
;
A
#
# COMPACT_ATOMS: atom_id res chain seq x y z
N MET A 1 7.91 17.12 -11.52
CA MET A 1 8.70 15.88 -11.63
C MET A 1 7.85 14.76 -11.06
N ASP A 2 7.92 13.58 -11.67
CA ASP A 2 6.74 12.79 -11.99
C ASP A 2 6.03 12.13 -10.78
N ASP A 3 5.06 12.86 -10.22
CA ASP A 3 4.00 12.41 -9.30
C ASP A 3 2.96 11.54 -10.06
N VAL A 4 3.46 10.62 -10.87
CA VAL A 4 2.77 10.00 -12.02
C VAL A 4 3.08 8.50 -12.02
N LEU A 5 2.05 7.65 -12.19
CA LEU A 5 2.20 6.22 -12.46
C LEU A 5 3.15 5.95 -13.65
N PHE A 6 4.00 4.95 -13.52
CA PHE A 6 4.91 4.54 -14.60
C PHE A 6 4.19 3.64 -15.62
N LEU A 7 3.55 4.27 -16.59
CA LEU A 7 2.77 3.58 -17.63
C LEU A 7 3.56 3.38 -18.94
N SER A 8 4.84 2.99 -18.87
CA SER A 8 5.67 2.75 -20.07
C SER A 8 5.60 1.29 -20.55
N ASN A 9 6.08 1.03 -21.78
CA ASN A 9 6.09 -0.32 -22.37
C ASN A 9 7.20 -1.23 -21.82
N GLU A 10 8.14 -0.71 -21.05
CA GLU A 10 9.32 -1.43 -20.51
C GLU A 10 9.09 -1.95 -19.08
N SER A 11 7.87 -2.34 -18.76
CA SER A 11 7.57 -2.99 -17.48
C SER A 11 8.14 -4.41 -17.49
N GLY A 12 9.34 -4.60 -16.95
CA GLY A 12 10.08 -5.88 -16.88
C GLY A 12 9.44 -6.89 -15.94
N PHE A 13 8.18 -7.27 -16.19
CA PHE A 13 7.46 -8.28 -15.42
C PHE A 13 7.51 -9.63 -16.13
N GLN A 14 8.06 -10.61 -15.41
CA GLN A 14 8.14 -12.01 -15.82
C GLN A 14 6.73 -12.64 -15.93
N SER A 15 6.62 -13.74 -16.68
CA SER A 15 5.37 -14.46 -17.01
C SER A 15 4.56 -14.98 -15.82
N ASP A 16 5.08 -14.94 -14.58
CA ASP A 16 4.46 -15.52 -13.38
C ASP A 16 4.00 -14.49 -12.34
N TRP A 17 3.67 -13.26 -12.77
CA TRP A 17 3.28 -12.18 -11.86
C TRP A 17 2.07 -12.55 -10.98
N LYS A 18 1.07 -13.28 -11.51
CA LYS A 18 -0.13 -13.71 -10.77
C LYS A 18 0.22 -14.56 -9.54
N THR A 19 1.26 -15.40 -9.62
CA THR A 19 1.72 -16.20 -8.48
C THR A 19 2.25 -15.35 -7.33
N ILE A 20 2.93 -14.24 -7.63
CA ILE A 20 3.41 -13.30 -6.60
C ILE A 20 2.23 -12.69 -5.85
N TYR A 21 1.21 -12.22 -6.56
CA TYR A 21 0.00 -11.68 -5.95
C TYR A 21 -0.80 -12.72 -5.17
N HIS A 22 -0.86 -13.96 -5.68
CA HIS A 22 -1.53 -15.04 -4.97
C HIS A 22 -0.83 -15.39 -3.65
N ARG A 23 0.51 -15.52 -3.67
CA ARG A 23 1.31 -15.76 -2.45
C ARG A 23 1.16 -14.61 -1.44
N ASP A 24 1.17 -13.36 -1.92
CA ASP A 24 0.95 -12.20 -1.08
C ASP A 24 -0.44 -12.22 -0.44
N ALA A 25 -1.50 -12.47 -1.23
CA ALA A 25 -2.86 -12.56 -0.71
C ALA A 25 -3.01 -13.66 0.35
N LEU A 26 -2.41 -14.84 0.14
CA LEU A 26 -2.39 -15.92 1.12
C LEU A 26 -1.66 -15.52 2.42
N PHE A 27 -0.53 -14.81 2.29
CA PHE A 27 0.20 -14.28 3.44
C PHE A 27 -0.68 -13.30 4.25
N TRP A 28 -1.29 -12.30 3.61
CA TRP A 28 -2.12 -11.32 4.32
C TRP A 28 -3.41 -11.92 4.87
N ALA A 29 -4.03 -12.89 4.18
CA ALA A 29 -5.20 -13.60 4.65
C ALA A 29 -4.92 -14.51 5.86
N SER A 30 -3.69 -14.99 6.03
CA SER A 30 -3.29 -15.78 7.21
C SER A 30 -2.83 -14.91 8.38
N HIS A 31 -2.58 -13.62 8.14
CA HIS A 31 -2.00 -12.68 9.09
C HIS A 31 -2.85 -11.42 9.24
N GLU A 32 -4.14 -11.62 9.55
CA GLU A 32 -5.05 -10.52 9.85
C GLU A 32 -4.68 -9.90 11.21
N TYR A 33 -3.74 -8.96 11.15
CA TYR A 33 -3.40 -8.11 12.28
C TYR A 33 -4.01 -6.73 12.10
N HIS A 34 -4.44 -6.12 13.20
CA HIS A 34 -4.99 -4.77 13.22
C HIS A 34 -3.88 -3.70 13.06
N THR A 35 -3.21 -3.69 11.91
CA THR A 35 -2.22 -2.65 11.52
C THR A 35 -2.92 -1.36 11.09
N ASP A 36 -4.18 -1.46 10.64
CA ASP A 36 -5.01 -0.41 10.06
C ASP A 36 -5.00 0.91 10.87
N GLY A 37 -5.12 0.84 12.21
CA GLY A 37 -5.10 2.03 13.08
C GLY A 37 -3.75 2.76 13.10
N ILE A 38 -2.64 2.02 12.99
CA ILE A 38 -1.28 2.60 12.94
C ILE A 38 -1.00 3.12 11.53
N MET A 39 -1.36 2.33 10.50
CA MET A 39 -1.13 2.68 9.09
C MET A 39 -1.85 3.97 8.68
N ARG A 40 -3.03 4.26 9.26
CA ARG A 40 -3.75 5.52 9.05
C ARG A 40 -2.92 6.76 9.41
N THR A 41 -2.02 6.64 10.38
CA THR A 41 -1.10 7.72 10.80
C THR A 41 0.22 7.68 10.03
N LEU A 42 0.73 6.48 9.73
CA LEU A 42 1.99 6.30 9.02
C LEU A 42 1.91 6.74 7.55
N VAL A 43 0.82 6.40 6.83
CA VAL A 43 0.70 6.70 5.39
C VAL A 43 0.83 8.21 5.11
N PRO A 44 0.09 9.13 5.78
CA PRO A 44 0.29 10.56 5.59
C PRO A 44 1.69 11.04 5.97
N THR A 45 2.30 10.45 6.99
CA THR A 45 3.67 10.76 7.41
C THR A 45 4.67 10.39 6.32
N VAL A 46 4.57 9.20 5.75
CA VAL A 46 5.40 8.74 4.63
C VAL A 46 5.18 9.61 3.40
N SER A 47 3.92 9.92 3.04
CA SER A 47 3.62 10.83 1.94
C SER A 47 4.21 12.23 2.16
N TYR A 48 4.27 12.71 3.40
CA TYR A 48 4.92 13.98 3.72
C TYR A 48 6.44 13.89 3.56
N LEU A 49 7.08 12.87 4.16
CA LEU A 49 8.53 12.68 4.08
C LEU A 49 9.01 12.51 2.63
N THR A 50 8.35 11.65 1.86
CA THR A 50 8.69 11.40 0.46
C THR A 50 8.60 12.67 -0.38
N ARG A 51 7.61 13.54 -0.15
CA ARG A 51 7.54 14.85 -0.80
C ARG A 51 8.67 15.79 -0.39
N GLN A 52 9.07 15.82 0.88
CA GLN A 52 10.18 16.67 1.33
C GLN A 52 11.51 16.29 0.67
N PHE A 53 11.69 15.00 0.36
CA PHE A 53 12.89 14.48 -0.29
C PHE A 53 12.72 14.24 -1.79
N ASN A 54 11.59 14.68 -2.39
CA ASN A 54 11.26 14.49 -3.80
C ASN A 54 11.43 13.02 -4.28
N LEU A 55 10.99 12.08 -3.44
CA LEU A 55 11.04 10.64 -3.75
C LEU A 55 9.89 10.25 -4.68
N SER A 56 10.15 9.29 -5.57
CA SER A 56 9.17 8.80 -6.53
C SER A 56 8.01 8.07 -5.84
N PRO A 57 6.82 7.98 -6.48
CA PRO A 57 5.71 7.21 -5.94
C PRO A 57 6.04 5.72 -5.74
N ALA A 58 6.93 5.15 -6.55
CA ALA A 58 7.41 3.79 -6.38
C ALA A 58 8.10 3.59 -5.03
N ILE A 59 8.95 4.54 -4.63
CA ILE A 59 9.60 4.56 -3.31
C ILE A 59 8.54 4.80 -2.22
N GLU A 60 7.63 5.76 -2.38
CA GLU A 60 6.57 6.07 -1.40
C GLU A 60 5.75 4.82 -1.04
N PHE A 61 5.19 4.13 -2.03
CA PHE A 61 4.31 2.98 -1.77
C PHE A 61 5.08 1.74 -1.32
N ALA A 62 6.34 1.58 -1.73
CA ALA A 62 7.19 0.52 -1.19
C ALA A 62 7.52 0.74 0.29
N ILE A 63 7.74 1.99 0.72
CA ILE A 63 7.90 2.34 2.14
C ILE A 63 6.63 1.97 2.91
N VAL A 64 5.46 2.34 2.41
CA VAL A 64 4.16 2.03 3.05
C VAL A 64 3.97 0.52 3.22
N GLU A 65 4.16 -0.28 2.16
CA GLU A 65 4.00 -1.74 2.23
C GLU A 65 5.06 -2.39 3.14
N THR A 66 6.29 -1.87 3.16
CA THR A 66 7.37 -2.37 4.02
C THR A 66 7.10 -2.07 5.49
N LEU A 67 6.57 -0.89 5.82
CA LEU A 67 6.14 -0.55 7.17
C LEU A 67 5.00 -1.44 7.65
N GLU A 68 4.03 -1.72 6.77
CA GLU A 68 2.96 -2.63 7.11
C GLU A 68 3.47 -4.04 7.39
N LEU A 69 4.39 -4.54 6.55
CA LEU A 69 5.05 -5.82 6.77
C LEU A 69 5.81 -5.85 8.09
N LEU A 70 6.56 -4.79 8.42
CA LEU A 70 7.27 -4.64 9.69
C LEU A 70 6.30 -4.80 10.88
N LEU A 71 5.16 -4.11 10.84
CA LEU A 71 4.13 -4.23 11.89
C LEU A 71 3.63 -5.67 12.02
N VAL A 72 3.33 -6.33 10.90
CA VAL A 72 2.88 -7.73 10.89
C VAL A 72 3.93 -8.66 11.48
N ARG A 73 5.19 -8.56 11.07
CA ARG A 73 6.29 -9.41 11.58
C ARG A 73 6.51 -9.22 13.07
N VAL A 74 6.45 -7.98 13.55
CA VAL A 74 6.54 -7.67 14.98
C VAL A 74 5.35 -8.27 15.74
N PHE A 75 4.12 -8.10 15.25
CA PHE A 75 2.93 -8.67 15.89
C PHE A 75 2.90 -10.20 15.86
N GLN A 76 3.44 -10.84 14.82
CA GLN A 76 3.67 -12.28 14.77
C GLN A 76 4.63 -12.73 15.86
N SER A 77 5.74 -12.01 16.05
CA SER A 77 6.74 -12.35 17.08
C SER A 77 6.14 -12.36 18.49
N TRP A 78 5.17 -11.48 18.76
CA TRP A 78 4.48 -11.38 20.04
C TRP A 78 3.51 -12.51 20.33
N LYS A 79 2.98 -13.17 19.29
CA LYS A 79 2.06 -14.31 19.44
C LYS A 79 2.79 -15.65 19.60
N LYS A 80 4.11 -15.70 19.41
CA LYS A 80 4.89 -16.90 19.72
C LYS A 80 4.77 -17.18 21.22
N PRO A 81 4.56 -18.43 21.65
CA PRO A 81 4.35 -18.76 23.06
C PRO A 81 5.65 -18.53 23.84
N THR A 82 5.89 -17.31 24.30
CA THR A 82 6.79 -17.06 25.41
C THR A 82 6.02 -17.41 26.69
N PRO A 83 6.47 -18.40 27.47
CA PRO A 83 5.86 -18.67 28.75
C PRO A 83 6.11 -17.45 29.63
N THR A 84 5.05 -16.97 30.28
CA THR A 84 5.03 -15.98 31.37
C THR A 84 4.88 -14.49 31.00
N PHE A 85 3.78 -13.93 31.54
CA PHE A 85 3.41 -12.52 31.78
C PHE A 85 2.86 -11.67 30.61
N LEU A 86 1.53 -11.47 30.65
CA LEU A 86 0.78 -10.44 29.90
C LEU A 86 1.37 -9.03 30.07
N ASP A 87 1.97 -8.71 31.23
CA ASP A 87 2.65 -7.43 31.49
C ASP A 87 3.90 -7.22 30.61
N GLY A 88 4.55 -8.30 30.22
CA GLY A 88 5.66 -8.27 29.27
C GLY A 88 5.19 -7.79 27.91
N LEU A 89 4.09 -8.34 27.39
CA LEU A 89 3.58 -8.02 26.05
C LEU A 89 3.23 -6.53 25.89
N GLU A 90 2.48 -5.96 26.83
CA GLU A 90 2.12 -4.53 26.79
C GLU A 90 3.32 -3.61 26.96
N ARG A 91 4.38 -4.06 27.66
CA ARG A 91 5.65 -3.35 27.73
C ARG A 91 6.40 -3.39 26.39
N HIS A 92 6.50 -4.56 25.75
CA HIS A 92 7.15 -4.70 24.43
C HIS A 92 6.43 -3.86 23.37
N LYS A 93 5.10 -3.87 23.36
CA LYS A 93 4.28 -3.04 22.47
C LYS A 93 4.53 -1.55 22.68
N ARG A 94 4.52 -1.07 23.93
CA ARG A 94 4.83 0.34 24.24
C ARG A 94 6.23 0.74 23.81
N VAL A 95 7.23 -0.11 24.05
CA VAL A 95 8.61 0.13 23.62
C VAL A 95 8.69 0.20 22.09
N PHE A 96 8.09 -0.75 21.37
CA PHE A 96 8.08 -0.76 19.91
C PHE A 96 7.40 0.50 19.35
N LEU A 97 6.21 0.86 19.85
CA LEU A 97 5.48 2.05 19.37
C LEU A 97 6.25 3.35 19.64
N LYS A 98 7.03 3.41 20.72
CA LYS A 98 7.93 4.55 21.00
C LYS A 98 9.06 4.66 19.97
N HIS A 99 9.58 3.53 19.47
CA HIS A 99 10.63 3.48 18.46
C HIS A 99 10.10 3.55 17.02
N LEU A 100 8.81 3.35 16.80
CA LEU A 100 8.19 3.31 15.48
C LEU A 100 8.53 4.53 14.59
N PRO A 101 8.60 5.79 15.09
CA PRO A 101 9.04 6.91 14.26
C PRO A 101 10.47 6.76 13.74
N LEU A 102 11.38 6.22 14.56
CA LEU A 102 12.77 5.96 14.18
C LEU A 102 12.87 4.77 13.21
N TYR A 103 12.11 3.71 13.43
CA TYR A 103 11.99 2.62 12.45
C TYR A 103 11.38 3.11 11.13
N THR A 104 10.47 4.09 11.17
CA THR A 104 9.93 4.72 9.95
C THR A 104 11.03 5.41 9.15
N VAL A 105 11.90 6.17 9.81
CA VAL A 105 13.08 6.78 9.18
C VAL A 105 14.02 5.71 8.60
N ALA A 106 14.26 4.62 9.34
CA ALA A 106 15.08 3.50 8.87
C ALA A 106 14.48 2.83 7.62
N VAL A 107 13.18 2.57 7.60
CA VAL A 107 12.50 1.96 6.44
C VAL A 107 12.56 2.89 5.24
N VAL A 108 12.37 4.21 5.42
CA VAL A 108 12.52 5.18 4.32
C VAL A 108 13.90 5.04 3.70
N ASP A 109 14.95 5.04 4.51
CA ASP A 109 16.33 4.95 4.01
C ASP A 109 16.67 3.59 3.38
N ILE A 110 16.27 2.48 4.00
CA ILE A 110 16.43 1.12 3.46
C ILE A 110 15.75 0.99 2.10
N VAL A 111 14.49 1.41 1.99
CA VAL A 111 13.72 1.26 0.76
C VAL A 111 14.25 2.16 -0.34
N THR A 112 14.64 3.40 -0.02
CA THR A 112 15.29 4.29 -1.00
C THR A 112 16.59 3.67 -1.52
N LYS A 113 17.47 3.17 -0.64
CA LYS A 113 18.69 2.46 -1.03
C LYS A 113 18.41 1.21 -1.87
N TYR A 114 17.33 0.49 -1.59
CA TYR A 114 16.95 -0.73 -2.31
C TYR A 114 16.43 -0.45 -3.73
N ILE A 115 15.55 0.55 -3.89
CA ILE A 115 14.91 0.86 -5.17
C ILE A 115 15.81 1.73 -6.05
N GLU A 116 16.44 2.75 -5.47
CA GLU A 116 17.24 3.72 -6.21
C GLU A 116 18.54 4.04 -5.44
N PRO A 117 19.57 3.17 -5.53
CA PRO A 117 20.82 3.30 -4.78
C PRO A 117 21.60 4.61 -5.05
N SER A 118 21.29 5.31 -6.15
CA SER A 118 21.86 6.61 -6.49
C SER A 118 21.36 7.74 -5.58
N ILE A 119 20.17 7.60 -4.97
CA ILE A 119 19.64 8.59 -4.05
C ILE A 119 20.34 8.45 -2.70
N LYS A 120 20.98 9.54 -2.26
CA LYS A 120 21.58 9.65 -0.93
C LYS A 120 20.72 10.57 -0.07
N LEU A 121 20.02 10.00 0.90
CA LEU A 121 19.20 10.77 1.84
C LEU A 121 20.09 11.49 2.86
N ASP A 122 19.79 12.77 3.10
CA ASP A 122 20.32 13.50 4.25
C ASP A 122 19.63 13.01 5.53
N LEU A 123 20.20 11.97 6.14
CA LEU A 123 19.65 11.32 7.34
C LEU A 123 19.43 12.30 8.51
N PRO A 124 20.35 13.23 8.83
CA PRO A 124 20.09 14.30 9.80
C PRO A 124 18.81 15.10 9.50
N SER A 125 18.62 15.52 8.25
CA SER A 125 17.41 16.26 7.88
C SER A 125 16.15 15.38 7.90
N LEU A 126 16.25 14.11 7.48
CA LEU A 126 15.14 13.17 7.50
C LEU A 126 14.64 12.94 8.93
N LYS A 127 15.56 12.74 9.88
CA LYS A 127 15.26 12.63 11.31
C LYS A 127 14.57 13.89 11.85
N ARG A 128 15.09 15.07 11.52
CA ARG A 128 14.53 16.36 11.96
C ARG A 128 13.10 16.56 11.45
N ILE A 129 12.86 16.29 10.17
CA ILE A 129 11.54 16.43 9.54
C ILE A 129 10.56 15.40 10.12
N ALA A 130 11.01 14.17 10.36
CA ALA A 130 10.22 13.14 11.01
C ALA A 130 9.98 13.42 12.52
N LYS A 131 10.58 14.48 13.08
CA LYS A 131 10.51 14.87 14.50
C LYS A 131 10.98 13.74 15.43
N VAL A 132 12.03 13.06 15.00
CA VAL A 132 12.62 11.91 15.67
C VAL A 132 13.80 12.43 16.49
N ASP A 133 13.56 12.73 17.76
CA ASP A 133 14.56 13.33 18.66
C ASP A 133 15.26 12.25 19.49
N TYR A 134 16.59 12.16 19.37
CA TYR A 134 17.38 11.12 20.03
C TYR A 134 18.72 11.64 20.54
N GLY A 135 19.21 11.00 21.60
CA GLY A 135 20.54 11.24 22.16
C GLY A 135 21.65 10.95 21.15
N ALA A 136 22.78 11.63 21.31
CA ALA A 136 23.93 11.59 20.40
C ALA A 136 24.50 10.18 20.09
N ASP A 137 24.12 9.16 20.86
CA ASP A 137 24.73 7.83 20.84
C ASP A 137 23.98 6.77 19.99
N GLN A 138 22.80 7.07 19.43
CA GLN A 138 22.09 6.08 18.60
C GLN A 138 22.57 6.05 17.14
N ASN A 139 23.26 4.98 16.80
CA ASN A 139 23.76 4.69 15.46
C ASN A 139 22.62 4.27 14.51
N MET A 140 22.38 5.05 13.45
CA MET A 140 21.33 4.76 12.45
C MET A 140 21.55 3.41 11.76
N LEU A 141 22.81 3.00 11.54
CA LEU A 141 23.12 1.70 10.95
C LEU A 141 22.67 0.54 11.85
N ALA A 142 22.73 0.72 13.18
CA ALA A 142 22.25 -0.29 14.12
C ALA A 142 20.72 -0.43 14.05
N VAL A 143 20.01 0.70 13.89
CA VAL A 143 18.55 0.73 13.70
C VAL A 143 18.16 0.10 12.36
N GLU A 144 18.85 0.45 11.27
CA GLU A 144 18.62 -0.17 9.95
C GLU A 144 18.79 -1.68 10.03
N PHE A 145 19.87 -2.14 10.68
CA PHE A 145 20.15 -3.56 10.85
C PHE A 145 19.08 -4.27 11.69
N GLU A 146 18.58 -3.62 12.74
CA GLU A 146 17.46 -4.14 13.54
C GLU A 146 16.18 -4.25 12.70
N VAL A 147 15.84 -3.23 11.91
CA VAL A 147 14.68 -3.25 11.03
C VAL A 147 14.79 -4.34 9.96
N ILE A 148 15.96 -4.50 9.34
CA ILE A 148 16.23 -5.57 8.36
C ILE A 148 16.00 -6.95 9.00
N LYS A 149 16.45 -7.16 10.23
CA LYS A 149 16.19 -8.41 10.97
C LYS A 149 14.71 -8.63 11.24
N LEU A 150 13.98 -7.60 11.67
CA LEU A 150 12.54 -7.70 11.92
C LEU A 150 11.75 -8.01 10.63
N LEU A 151 12.23 -7.52 9.49
CA LEU A 151 11.69 -7.80 8.17
C LEU A 151 12.09 -9.15 7.60
N ASP A 152 12.95 -9.93 8.27
CA ASP A 152 13.52 -11.16 7.72
C ASP A 152 14.21 -10.93 6.37
N CYS A 153 14.90 -9.79 6.24
CA CYS A 153 15.52 -9.31 5.01
C CYS A 153 14.55 -9.10 3.82
N GLU A 154 13.23 -9.07 4.05
CA GLU A 154 12.23 -8.85 3.00
C GLU A 154 12.03 -7.35 2.74
N CYS A 155 12.47 -6.89 1.57
CA CYS A 155 12.17 -5.57 1.00
C CYS A 155 11.78 -5.76 -0.46
N ARG A 156 10.69 -5.14 -0.90
CA ARG A 156 10.13 -5.35 -2.24
C ARG A 156 9.46 -4.10 -2.79
N ALA A 157 9.33 -4.04 -4.11
CA ALA A 157 8.51 -3.03 -4.77
C ALA A 157 7.03 -3.17 -4.37
N SER A 158 6.28 -2.07 -4.43
CA SER A 158 4.84 -2.09 -4.10
C SER A 158 4.06 -2.91 -5.12
N LEU A 159 3.43 -3.98 -4.62
CA LEU A 159 2.57 -4.84 -5.45
C LEU A 159 1.28 -4.11 -5.81
N LEU A 160 0.71 -3.31 -4.90
CA LEU A 160 -0.52 -2.57 -5.18
C LEU A 160 -0.30 -1.50 -6.25
N LEU A 161 0.79 -0.72 -6.16
CA LEU A 161 1.17 0.25 -7.18
C LEU A 161 1.34 -0.45 -8.53
N GLY A 162 2.15 -1.51 -8.59
CA GLY A 162 2.41 -2.24 -9.83
C GLY A 162 1.13 -2.81 -10.47
N ALA A 163 0.17 -3.27 -9.66
CA ALA A 163 -1.12 -3.74 -10.16
C ALA A 163 -1.96 -2.59 -10.75
N VAL A 164 -1.99 -1.44 -10.10
CA VAL A 164 -2.71 -0.25 -10.61
C VAL A 164 -2.06 0.27 -11.88
N GLU A 165 -0.74 0.32 -11.96
CA GLU A 165 -0.01 0.71 -13.18
C GLU A 165 -0.36 -0.22 -14.33
N ARG A 166 -0.28 -1.54 -14.09
CA ARG A 166 -0.62 -2.55 -15.07
C ARG A 166 -2.07 -2.42 -15.54
N PHE A 167 -3.03 -2.45 -14.63
CA PHE A 167 -4.44 -2.38 -15.01
C PHE A 167 -4.80 -1.03 -15.67
N SER A 168 -4.17 0.07 -15.26
CA SER A 168 -4.36 1.36 -15.95
C SER A 168 -3.82 1.31 -17.39
N LYS A 169 -2.66 0.70 -17.59
CA LYS A 169 -2.06 0.52 -18.92
C LYS A 169 -2.89 -0.41 -19.81
N ASP A 170 -3.35 -1.53 -19.26
CA ASP A 170 -4.02 -2.58 -20.02
C ASP A 170 -5.51 -2.24 -20.29
N TYR A 171 -6.16 -1.47 -19.40
CA TYR A 171 -7.61 -1.21 -19.47
C TYR A 171 -8.01 0.25 -19.63
N LEU A 172 -7.23 1.23 -19.15
CA LEU A 172 -7.62 2.65 -19.27
C LEU A 172 -6.99 3.34 -20.48
N LEU A 173 -5.70 3.13 -20.73
CA LEU A 173 -5.03 3.74 -21.88
C LEU A 173 -5.66 3.36 -23.23
N PRO A 174 -6.07 2.10 -23.48
CA PRO A 174 -6.65 1.72 -24.77
C PRO A 174 -8.00 2.37 -25.06
N LEU A 175 -8.73 2.81 -24.01
CA LEU A 175 -10.00 3.52 -24.18
C LEU A 175 -9.81 4.91 -24.78
N ASN A 176 -8.62 5.50 -24.65
CA ASN A 176 -8.29 6.84 -25.15
C ASN A 176 -9.28 7.94 -24.67
N VAL A 177 -9.75 7.82 -23.42
CA VAL A 177 -10.78 8.71 -22.82
C VAL A 177 -10.18 9.88 -22.03
N ALA A 178 -8.91 9.78 -21.65
CA ALA A 178 -8.13 10.79 -20.94
C ALA A 178 -6.63 10.64 -21.27
N SER A 179 -5.84 11.68 -21.01
CA SER A 179 -4.39 11.61 -21.23
C SER A 179 -3.72 10.67 -20.21
N LYS A 180 -2.55 10.14 -20.59
CA LYS A 180 -1.72 9.29 -19.73
C LYS A 180 -1.43 9.96 -18.38
N GLU A 181 -1.11 11.25 -18.40
CA GLU A 181 -0.80 12.07 -17.24
C GLU A 181 -2.01 12.22 -16.32
N THR A 182 -3.20 12.37 -16.90
CA THR A 182 -4.45 12.48 -16.13
C THR A 182 -4.74 11.18 -15.39
N ILE A 183 -4.65 10.03 -16.09
CA ILE A 183 -4.85 8.70 -15.50
C ILE A 183 -3.85 8.46 -14.38
N ALA A 184 -2.58 8.76 -14.66
CA ALA A 184 -1.51 8.57 -13.71
C ALA A 184 -1.65 9.43 -12.45
N HIS A 185 -1.97 10.72 -12.59
CA HIS A 185 -2.17 11.62 -11.45
C HIS A 185 -3.36 11.20 -10.58
N LEU A 186 -4.48 10.80 -11.20
CA LEU A 186 -5.64 10.26 -10.49
C LEU A 186 -5.27 8.96 -9.76
N GLY A 187 -4.51 8.08 -10.40
CA GLY A 187 -4.04 6.83 -9.82
C GLY A 187 -3.21 7.02 -8.56
N ILE A 188 -2.21 7.90 -8.58
CA ILE A 188 -1.39 8.20 -7.39
C ILE A 188 -2.23 8.80 -6.25
N LYS A 189 -3.11 9.75 -6.57
CA LYS A 189 -4.01 10.35 -5.57
C LYS A 189 -4.94 9.32 -4.92
N LEU A 190 -5.53 8.45 -5.74
CA LEU A 190 -6.41 7.40 -5.24
C LEU A 190 -5.65 6.37 -4.42
N LEU A 191 -4.47 5.94 -4.86
CA LEU A 191 -3.61 5.04 -4.09
C LEU A 191 -3.34 5.62 -2.70
N ARG A 192 -2.91 6.89 -2.60
CA ARG A 192 -2.67 7.56 -1.31
C ARG A 192 -3.89 7.53 -0.39
N VAL A 193 -5.09 7.81 -0.93
CA VAL A 193 -6.35 7.77 -0.16
C VAL A 193 -6.69 6.34 0.27
N VAL A 194 -6.63 5.39 -0.66
CA VAL A 194 -7.01 4.00 -0.41
C VAL A 194 -6.07 3.32 0.59
N THR A 195 -4.77 3.61 0.52
CA THR A 195 -3.80 3.08 1.50
C THR A 195 -4.00 3.69 2.89
N ALA A 196 -4.34 4.98 2.98
CA ALA A 196 -4.54 5.66 4.27
C ALA A 196 -5.85 5.27 4.96
N ASP A 197 -6.92 5.07 4.19
CA ASP A 197 -8.28 4.85 4.70
C ASP A 197 -8.81 3.42 4.45
N ARG A 198 -7.89 2.46 4.24
CA ARG A 198 -8.21 1.06 3.95
C ARG A 198 -9.23 0.46 4.92
N MET A 199 -9.08 0.75 6.22
CA MET A 199 -10.03 0.30 7.25
C MET A 199 -11.45 0.79 7.01
N ALA A 200 -11.63 2.08 6.71
CA ALA A 200 -12.93 2.68 6.50
C ALA A 200 -13.60 2.18 5.21
N ILE A 201 -12.79 1.87 4.19
CA ILE A 201 -13.26 1.26 2.95
C ILE A 201 -13.82 -0.13 3.24
N TYR A 202 -13.03 -1.03 3.85
CA TYR A 202 -13.46 -2.42 4.07
C TYR A 202 -14.51 -2.58 5.17
N SER A 203 -14.46 -1.80 6.26
CA SER A 203 -15.49 -1.89 7.31
C SER A 203 -16.89 -1.55 6.79
N SER A 204 -16.98 -0.71 5.75
CA SER A 204 -18.24 -0.40 5.07
C SER A 204 -18.79 -1.53 4.19
N LEU A 205 -18.00 -2.60 3.98
CA LEU A 205 -18.33 -3.78 3.18
C LEU A 205 -18.52 -5.04 4.03
N GLU A 206 -17.99 -5.07 5.24
CA GLU A 206 -18.05 -6.20 6.17
C GLU A 206 -19.50 -6.65 6.43
N THR A 207 -20.45 -5.71 6.52
CA THR A 207 -21.87 -6.02 6.74
C THR A 207 -22.57 -6.66 5.54
N PHE A 208 -21.94 -6.69 4.36
CA PHE A 208 -22.54 -7.20 3.12
C PHE A 208 -22.07 -8.62 2.75
N MET A 209 -20.99 -9.13 3.36
CA MET A 209 -20.46 -10.47 3.10
C MET A 209 -20.77 -11.42 4.26
N LYS A 210 -21.53 -12.48 3.99
CA LYS A 210 -21.95 -13.47 5.01
C LYS A 210 -20.83 -14.40 5.47
N ASP A 211 -19.80 -14.61 4.63
CA ASP A 211 -18.66 -15.48 4.94
C ASP A 211 -17.43 -14.64 5.30
N ALA A 212 -17.01 -14.74 6.57
CA ALA A 212 -15.84 -14.05 7.10
C ALA A 212 -14.53 -14.50 6.43
N ALA A 213 -14.41 -15.77 6.02
CA ALA A 213 -13.22 -16.27 5.34
C ALA A 213 -13.12 -15.73 3.91
N ALA A 214 -14.25 -15.67 3.19
CA ALA A 214 -14.33 -15.02 1.88
C ALA A 214 -14.02 -13.52 1.98
N PHE A 215 -14.57 -12.82 2.98
CA PHE A 215 -14.29 -11.40 3.20
C PHE A 215 -12.80 -11.15 3.52
N ARG A 216 -12.16 -12.04 4.30
CA ARG A 216 -10.73 -11.95 4.59
C ARG A 216 -9.89 -12.08 3.32
N ARG A 217 -10.19 -13.07 2.47
CA ARG A 217 -9.52 -13.25 1.18
C ARG A 217 -9.72 -12.04 0.27
N PHE A 218 -10.95 -11.52 0.23
CA PHE A 218 -11.30 -10.31 -0.50
C PHE A 218 -10.46 -9.10 -0.06
N LYS A 219 -10.39 -8.85 1.25
CA LYS A 219 -9.60 -7.76 1.86
C LYS A 219 -8.10 -7.90 1.60
N SER A 220 -7.59 -9.13 1.59
CA SER A 220 -6.15 -9.41 1.41
C SER A 220 -5.63 -9.25 -0.03
N SER A 221 -6.52 -9.21 -1.03
CA SER A 221 -6.12 -9.21 -2.44
C SER A 221 -5.84 -7.81 -2.96
N LYS A 222 -4.56 -7.52 -3.23
CA LYS A 222 -4.13 -6.27 -3.88
C LYS A 222 -4.63 -6.15 -5.32
N LEU A 223 -4.88 -7.26 -6.01
CA LEU A 223 -5.46 -7.24 -7.36
C LEU A 223 -6.90 -6.73 -7.33
N ILE A 224 -7.72 -7.23 -6.42
CA ILE A 224 -9.10 -6.76 -6.26
C ILE A 224 -9.11 -5.25 -5.95
N LEU A 225 -8.26 -4.81 -5.02
CA LEU A 225 -8.15 -3.40 -4.67
C LEU A 225 -7.68 -2.54 -5.85
N ALA A 226 -6.66 -2.99 -6.59
CA ALA A 226 -6.18 -2.32 -7.79
C ALA A 226 -7.24 -2.22 -8.88
N GLY A 227 -7.99 -3.31 -9.11
CA GLY A 227 -9.10 -3.34 -10.07
C GLY A 227 -10.16 -2.30 -9.72
N SER A 228 -10.56 -2.23 -8.45
CA SER A 228 -11.51 -1.20 -7.99
C SER A 228 -10.95 0.21 -8.06
N ILE A 229 -9.65 0.42 -7.82
CA ILE A 229 -9.01 1.72 -8.05
C ILE A 229 -9.12 2.11 -9.53
N VAL A 230 -8.84 1.20 -10.46
CA VAL A 230 -8.94 1.46 -11.91
C VAL A 230 -10.37 1.81 -12.34
N ILE A 231 -11.38 1.09 -11.86
CA ILE A 231 -12.78 1.46 -12.11
C ILE A 231 -13.10 2.83 -11.48
N THR A 232 -12.53 3.14 -10.31
CA THR A 232 -12.69 4.46 -9.67
C THR A 232 -12.05 5.58 -10.50
N ILE A 233 -10.86 5.37 -11.04
CA ILE A 233 -10.19 6.32 -11.96
C ILE A 233 -11.12 6.61 -13.14
N LEU A 234 -11.66 5.57 -13.79
CA LEU A 234 -12.61 5.74 -14.91
C LEU A 234 -13.84 6.56 -14.50
N TYR A 235 -14.42 6.28 -13.32
CA TYR A 235 -15.59 7.00 -12.81
C TYR A 235 -15.29 8.49 -12.50
N LEU A 236 -14.06 8.82 -12.11
CA LEU A 236 -13.67 10.20 -11.82
C LEU A 236 -13.42 11.03 -13.09
N MET A 237 -13.30 10.42 -14.26
CA MET A 237 -13.12 11.13 -15.53
C MET A 237 -14.45 11.74 -16.03
N PRO A 238 -14.55 13.07 -16.18
CA PRO A 238 -15.81 13.74 -16.52
C PRO A 238 -16.46 13.24 -17.83
N LYS A 239 -15.64 12.94 -18.85
CA LYS A 239 -16.11 12.53 -20.18
C LYS A 239 -16.82 11.18 -20.18
N VAL A 240 -16.53 10.31 -19.21
CA VAL A 240 -16.95 8.90 -19.25
C VAL A 240 -17.55 8.39 -17.94
N ARG A 241 -17.64 9.24 -16.91
CA ARG A 241 -18.18 8.92 -15.57
C ARG A 241 -19.47 8.10 -15.58
N HIS A 242 -20.41 8.44 -16.47
CA HIS A 242 -21.72 7.79 -16.56
C HIS A 242 -21.87 6.88 -17.80
N SER A 243 -20.78 6.64 -18.53
CA SER A 243 -20.81 5.81 -19.73
C SER A 243 -20.80 4.33 -19.37
N ARG A 244 -22.00 3.74 -19.25
CA ARG A 244 -22.18 2.30 -19.05
C ARG A 244 -21.47 1.45 -20.12
N PRO A 245 -21.52 1.79 -21.42
CA PRO A 245 -20.82 1.02 -22.45
C PRO A 245 -19.30 0.96 -22.23
N ILE A 246 -18.68 2.09 -21.86
CA ILE A 246 -17.23 2.15 -21.63
C ILE A 246 -16.87 1.37 -20.36
N LEU A 247 -17.66 1.50 -19.29
CA LEU A 247 -17.46 0.69 -18.08
C LEU A 247 -17.53 -0.82 -18.39
N GLN A 248 -18.49 -1.25 -19.19
CA GLN A 248 -18.66 -2.67 -19.53
C GLN A 248 -17.49 -3.25 -20.34
N GLN A 249 -16.78 -2.44 -21.13
CA GLN A 249 -15.60 -2.90 -21.88
C GLN A 249 -14.45 -3.35 -20.97
N ILE A 250 -14.35 -2.79 -19.77
CA ILE A 250 -13.24 -3.11 -18.85
C ILE A 250 -13.69 -3.91 -17.63
N LEU A 251 -14.96 -3.84 -17.25
CA LEU A 251 -15.42 -4.37 -15.97
C LEU A 251 -15.28 -5.90 -15.87
N GLU A 252 -15.80 -6.65 -16.84
CA GLU A 252 -15.71 -8.12 -16.83
C GLU A 252 -14.26 -8.60 -17.03
N PRO A 253 -13.51 -8.11 -18.03
CA PRO A 253 -12.11 -8.54 -18.21
C PRO A 253 -11.22 -8.27 -16.99
N LEU A 254 -11.43 -7.13 -16.33
CA LEU A 254 -10.69 -6.78 -15.11
C LEU A 254 -11.10 -7.65 -13.92
N ALA A 255 -12.39 -8.01 -13.82
CA ALA A 255 -12.89 -8.91 -12.80
C ALA A 255 -12.32 -10.33 -12.96
N ASP A 256 -12.20 -10.81 -14.21
CA ASP A 256 -11.55 -12.07 -14.56
C ASP A 256 -10.07 -12.09 -14.14
N GLU A 257 -9.33 -11.01 -14.42
CA GLU A 257 -7.94 -10.85 -13.96
C GLU A 257 -7.82 -10.86 -12.43
N CYS A 258 -8.82 -10.34 -11.73
CA CYS A 258 -8.89 -10.35 -10.27
C CYS A 258 -9.46 -11.66 -9.68
N CYS A 259 -9.92 -12.58 -10.54
CA CYS A 259 -10.62 -13.82 -10.16
C CYS A 259 -11.82 -13.57 -9.23
N ILE A 260 -12.65 -12.57 -9.56
CA ILE A 260 -13.82 -12.19 -8.78
C ILE A 260 -14.99 -11.79 -9.68
N GLN A 261 -16.20 -11.74 -9.14
CA GLN A 261 -17.35 -11.16 -9.84
C GLN A 261 -17.20 -9.64 -10.00
N ALA A 262 -17.55 -9.14 -11.18
CA ALA A 262 -17.59 -7.72 -11.52
C ALA A 262 -18.31 -6.84 -10.48
N THR A 263 -19.42 -7.34 -9.92
CA THR A 263 -20.20 -6.67 -8.87
C THR A 263 -19.35 -6.30 -7.64
N ASN A 264 -18.40 -7.16 -7.26
CA ASN A 264 -17.53 -6.91 -6.10
C ASN A 264 -16.56 -5.75 -6.36
N LEU A 265 -16.08 -5.60 -7.60
CA LEU A 265 -15.25 -4.44 -7.97
C LEU A 265 -16.04 -3.13 -7.88
N LEU A 266 -17.33 -3.16 -8.25
CA LEU A 266 -18.23 -2.01 -8.15
C LEU A 266 -18.55 -1.66 -6.69
N TYR A 267 -18.81 -2.65 -5.82
CA TYR A 267 -19.03 -2.40 -4.39
C TYR A 267 -17.82 -1.74 -3.73
N LEU A 268 -16.61 -2.22 -4.05
CA LEU A 268 -15.39 -1.64 -3.50
C LEU A 268 -15.08 -0.27 -4.09
N ARG A 269 -15.35 -0.02 -5.37
CA ARG A 269 -15.34 1.34 -5.95
C ARG A 269 -16.26 2.29 -5.19
N ASP A 270 -17.49 1.87 -4.91
CA ASP A 270 -18.46 2.71 -4.21
C ASP A 270 -18.04 2.96 -2.75
N ALA A 271 -17.40 1.99 -2.09
CA ALA A 271 -16.76 2.19 -0.79
C ALA A 271 -15.61 3.22 -0.85
N ILE A 272 -14.75 3.16 -1.87
CA ILE A 272 -13.68 4.14 -2.10
C ILE A 272 -14.27 5.55 -2.29
N LEU A 273 -15.28 5.69 -3.17
CA LEU A 273 -15.94 6.97 -3.44
C LEU A 273 -16.60 7.57 -2.18
N ARG A 274 -17.19 6.74 -1.32
CA ARG A 274 -17.76 7.19 -0.04
C ARG A 274 -16.71 7.77 0.90
N VAL A 275 -15.48 7.23 0.90
CA VAL A 275 -14.38 7.78 1.70
C VAL A 275 -13.89 9.11 1.13
N ILE A 276 -13.83 9.23 -0.20
CA ILE A 276 -13.45 10.48 -0.88
C ILE A 276 -14.47 11.58 -0.59
N GLY A 277 -15.78 11.29 -0.71
CA GLY A 277 -16.84 12.29 -0.50
C GLY A 277 -17.03 12.74 0.95
N LYS A 278 -16.34 12.12 1.93
CA LYS A 278 -16.34 12.53 3.34
C LYS A 278 -15.22 13.52 3.68
N LYS A 279 -14.25 13.72 2.78
CA LYS A 279 -13.13 14.66 2.94
C LYS A 279 -13.39 15.92 2.13
#